data_AF-A0A0C2FGP4-F1
#
_entry.id   AF-A0A0C2FGP4-F1
#
_cell.length_a   1.000
_cell.length_b   1.000
_cell.length_c   1.000
_cell.angle_alpha   90.00
_cell.angle_beta   90.00
_cell.angle_gamma   90.00
#
_symmetry.space_group_name_H-M   'P 1'
#
loop_
_entity.id
_entity.type
_entity.pdbx_description
1 polymer ?
#
loop_
_entity_poly.entity_id
_entity_poly.type
_entity_poly.pdbx_seq_one_letter_code
_entity_poly.pdbx_strand_id
1 'polypeptide(L)'
;MKVDERDRNNVSKWMPTWRYHNTSHVGPPGHTAKCIIDPKKALIMNVHYVDKFFKDYWMYKMKPSEGVVRHYRDVNSGKWGQIWLKGVEKMGNFSMTNYPEKWIDRLRSNVQRRVHYVYGSQH
;
A
#
# COMPACT_ATOMS: atom_id res chain seq x y z
N MET A 1 21.79 -25.91 -3.84
CA MET A 1 21.28 -25.38 -2.56
C MET A 1 19.76 -25.49 -2.57
N LYS A 2 19.17 -26.38 -1.76
CA LYS A 2 17.70 -26.58 -1.74
C LYS A 2 17.08 -25.46 -0.92
N VAL A 3 16.10 -24.78 -1.51
CA VAL A 3 15.30 -23.80 -0.77
C VAL A 3 14.50 -24.55 0.29
N ASP A 4 14.49 -24.04 1.51
CA ASP A 4 13.53 -24.50 2.50
C ASP A 4 12.12 -24.16 2.01
N GLU A 5 11.35 -25.19 1.69
CA GLU A 5 9.96 -25.06 1.23
C GLU A 5 9.10 -24.29 2.25
N ARG A 6 9.49 -24.32 3.53
CA ARG A 6 8.87 -23.55 4.62
C ARG A 6 8.96 -22.04 4.39
N ASP A 7 10.07 -21.53 3.86
CA ASP A 7 10.26 -20.09 3.65
C ASP A 7 9.39 -19.55 2.51
N ARG A 8 9.27 -20.31 1.40
CA ARG A 8 8.37 -19.94 0.30
C ARG A 8 6.92 -19.96 0.74
N ASN A 9 6.53 -20.95 1.54
CA ASN A 9 5.19 -21.08 2.08
C ASN A 9 4.86 -19.96 3.07
N ASN A 10 5.83 -19.53 3.88
CA ASN A 10 5.67 -18.39 4.78
C ASN A 10 5.45 -17.08 4.02
N VAL A 11 6.23 -16.80 2.98
CA VAL A 11 6.02 -15.59 2.15
C VAL A 11 4.63 -15.58 1.52
N SER A 12 4.17 -16.70 0.97
CA SER A 12 2.81 -16.81 0.41
C SER A 12 1.73 -16.53 1.45
N LYS A 13 1.90 -17.05 2.67
CA LYS A 13 0.93 -16.94 3.77
C LYS A 13 0.86 -15.54 4.38
N TRP A 14 1.98 -14.83 4.38
CA TRP A 14 2.13 -13.56 5.10
C TRP A 14 2.23 -12.33 4.19
N MET A 15 2.19 -12.51 2.87
CA MET A 15 2.15 -11.39 1.92
C MET A 15 0.88 -10.52 2.16
N PRO A 16 1.01 -9.21 2.47
CA PRO A 16 -0.14 -8.38 2.86
C PRO A 16 -1.27 -8.34 1.82
N THR A 17 -0.93 -8.29 0.53
CA THR A 17 -1.89 -8.28 -0.58
C THR A 17 -2.67 -9.59 -0.72
N TRP A 18 -2.22 -10.68 -0.09
CA TRP A 18 -2.89 -11.97 -0.06
C TRP A 18 -3.60 -12.24 1.27
N ARG A 19 -3.17 -11.61 2.37
CA ARG A 19 -3.68 -11.93 3.70
C ARG A 19 -4.81 -11.01 4.13
N TYR A 20 -4.72 -9.73 3.77
CA TYR A 20 -5.61 -8.69 4.30
C TYR A 20 -6.51 -8.17 3.19
N HIS A 21 -7.78 -8.57 3.27
CA HIS A 21 -8.79 -8.27 2.27
C HIS A 21 -9.87 -7.32 2.77
N ASN A 22 -10.09 -7.25 4.08
CA ASN A 22 -11.03 -6.31 4.66
C ASN A 22 -10.42 -4.91 4.64
N THR A 23 -10.99 -4.03 3.84
CA THR A 23 -10.43 -2.70 3.59
C THR A 23 -11.46 -1.61 3.85
N SER A 24 -11.00 -0.47 4.36
CA SER A 24 -11.87 0.70 4.53
C SER A 24 -12.37 1.23 3.19
N HIS A 25 -13.44 2.02 3.25
CA HIS A 25 -13.86 2.84 2.13
C HIS A 25 -12.74 3.81 1.70
N VAL A 26 -12.78 4.26 0.44
CA VAL A 26 -11.82 5.25 -0.07
C VAL A 26 -12.09 6.59 0.62
N GLY A 27 -11.12 7.06 1.41
CA GLY A 27 -11.24 8.33 2.10
C GLY A 27 -11.27 9.53 1.15
N PRO A 28 -11.86 10.66 1.58
CA PRO A 28 -11.85 11.89 0.80
C PRO A 28 -10.42 12.45 0.62
N PRO A 29 -10.23 13.39 -0.32
CA PRO A 29 -8.98 14.15 -0.42
C PRO A 29 -8.62 14.81 0.92
N GLY A 30 -7.33 14.84 1.24
CA GLY A 30 -6.82 15.41 2.50
C GLY A 30 -5.96 14.41 3.28
N HIS A 31 -6.27 14.21 4.56
CA HIS A 31 -5.42 13.48 5.52
C HIS A 31 -5.08 12.02 5.11
N THR A 32 -5.91 11.36 4.31
CA THR A 32 -5.63 10.01 3.80
C THR A 32 -5.04 9.99 2.39
N ALA A 33 -5.02 11.12 1.69
CA ALA A 33 -4.51 11.21 0.34
C ALA A 33 -2.99 11.00 0.31
N LYS A 34 -2.50 10.45 -0.80
CA LYS A 34 -1.07 10.33 -1.09
C LYS A 34 -0.86 10.77 -2.53
N CYS A 35 0.32 11.26 -2.83
CA CYS A 35 0.72 11.62 -4.18
C CYS A 35 2.03 10.92 -4.54
N ILE A 36 2.17 10.63 -5.83
CA ILE A 36 3.44 10.24 -6.44
C ILE A 36 3.99 11.52 -7.06
N ILE A 37 5.23 11.87 -6.70
CA ILE A 37 5.84 13.12 -7.12
C ILE A 37 7.09 12.87 -7.94
N ASP A 38 7.32 13.75 -8.91
CA ASP A 38 8.63 13.96 -9.50
C ASP A 38 9.28 15.16 -8.76
N PRO A 39 10.36 14.93 -8.00
CA PRO A 39 10.96 15.99 -7.19
C PRO A 39 11.52 17.14 -8.04
N LYS A 40 11.76 16.96 -9.34
CA LYS A 40 12.20 18.03 -10.24
C LYS A 40 11.07 18.99 -10.63
N LYS A 41 9.81 18.64 -10.32
CA LYS A 41 8.61 19.40 -10.72
C LYS A 41 7.91 20.07 -9.53
N ALA A 42 8.26 19.69 -8.29
CA ALA A 42 7.71 20.26 -7.07
C ALA A 42 8.74 21.14 -6.37
N LEU A 43 8.35 22.38 -6.04
CA LEU A 43 9.16 23.33 -5.28
C LEU A 43 8.92 23.20 -3.77
N ILE A 44 7.67 23.04 -3.35
CA ILE A 44 7.29 22.86 -1.94
C ILE A 44 6.36 21.66 -1.82
N MET A 45 6.71 20.71 -0.96
CA MET A 45 5.98 19.47 -0.73
C MET A 45 5.46 19.41 0.71
N ASN A 46 4.15 19.23 0.88
CA ASN A 46 3.52 18.89 2.15
C ASN A 46 3.40 17.37 2.29
N VAL A 47 3.00 16.84 3.46
CA VAL A 47 2.95 15.40 3.73
C VAL A 47 1.97 14.61 2.82
N HIS A 48 1.01 15.30 2.18
CA HIS A 48 -0.03 14.67 1.36
C HIS A 48 -0.23 15.29 -0.03
N TYR A 49 0.35 16.45 -0.30
CA TYR A 49 0.16 17.18 -1.56
C TYR A 49 1.33 18.14 -1.81
N VAL A 50 1.52 18.50 -3.07
CA VAL A 50 2.47 19.55 -3.46
C VAL A 50 1.80 20.90 -3.23
N ASP A 51 2.44 21.76 -2.46
CA ASP A 51 1.97 23.12 -2.17
C ASP A 51 2.34 24.09 -3.29
N LYS A 52 3.54 23.91 -3.87
CA LYS A 52 4.01 24.73 -4.98
C LYS A 52 4.77 23.90 -6.02
N PHE A 53 4.40 24.08 -7.28
CA PHE A 53 5.08 23.48 -8.43
C PHE A 53 6.09 24.45 -9.06
N PHE A 54 7.06 23.91 -9.79
CA PHE A 54 7.78 24.70 -10.79
C PHE A 54 6.83 25.09 -11.94
N LYS A 55 7.22 26.10 -12.73
CA LYS A 55 6.38 26.65 -13.80
C LYS A 55 5.88 25.53 -14.73
N ASP A 56 4.61 25.64 -15.14
CA ASP A 56 3.94 24.75 -16.10
C ASP A 56 3.72 23.30 -15.63
N TYR A 57 3.79 23.05 -14.32
CA TYR A 57 3.42 21.76 -13.72
C TYR A 57 2.22 21.88 -12.78
N TRP A 58 1.43 20.81 -12.70
CA TRP A 58 0.26 20.72 -11.84
C TRP A 58 0.05 19.28 -11.33
N MET A 59 -0.81 19.16 -10.31
CA MET A 59 -1.24 17.87 -9.79
C MET A 59 -2.40 17.32 -10.61
N TYR A 60 -2.30 16.07 -11.05
CA TYR A 60 -3.44 15.30 -11.51
C TYR A 60 -4.12 14.57 -10.34
N LYS A 61 -5.41 14.86 -10.11
CA LYS A 61 -6.20 14.18 -9.07
C LYS A 61 -6.83 12.91 -9.64
N MET A 62 -6.15 11.80 -9.41
CA MET A 62 -6.61 10.47 -9.82
C MET A 62 -7.96 10.10 -9.19
N LYS A 63 -8.87 9.56 -10.01
CA LYS A 63 -10.15 9.02 -9.55
C LYS A 63 -9.94 7.65 -8.89
N PRO A 64 -10.75 7.25 -7.90
CA PRO A 64 -10.66 5.92 -7.30
C PRO A 64 -10.80 4.76 -8.31
N SER A 65 -11.49 4.98 -9.43
CA SER A 65 -11.61 4.01 -10.53
C SER A 65 -10.31 3.78 -11.31
N GLU A 66 -9.39 4.74 -11.27
CA GLU A 66 -8.08 4.68 -11.95
C GLU A 66 -7.02 4.06 -11.03
N GLY A 67 -7.11 4.34 -9.73
CA GLY A 67 -6.21 3.73 -8.74
C GLY A 67 -6.55 4.11 -7.31
N VAL A 68 -6.08 3.27 -6.37
CA VAL A 68 -6.21 3.50 -4.93
C VAL A 68 -4.91 3.09 -4.22
N VAL A 69 -4.54 3.83 -3.18
CA VAL A 69 -3.45 3.47 -2.28
C VAL A 69 -4.04 2.85 -1.02
N ARG A 70 -3.57 1.66 -0.64
CA ARG A 70 -4.01 0.97 0.58
C ARG A 70 -2.86 0.91 1.58
N HIS A 71 -3.14 1.30 2.82
CA HIS A 71 -2.21 1.15 3.93
C HIS A 71 -2.63 -0.06 4.77
N TYR A 72 -1.74 -1.04 4.89
CA TYR A 72 -1.93 -2.12 5.87
C TYR A 72 -1.46 -1.59 7.23
N ARG A 73 -2.37 -1.56 8.20
CA ARG A 73 -2.05 -1.16 9.58
C ARG A 73 -2.59 -2.18 10.55
N ASP A 74 -1.78 -2.50 11.55
CA ASP A 74 -2.25 -3.15 12.75
C ASP A 74 -2.96 -2.12 13.64
N VAL A 75 -4.25 -2.36 13.88
CA VAL A 75 -5.10 -1.47 14.69
C VAL A 75 -4.71 -1.49 16.17
N ASN A 76 -4.02 -2.55 16.61
CA ASN A 76 -3.52 -2.71 17.97
C ASN A 76 -2.10 -2.13 18.15
N SER A 77 -1.48 -1.61 17.08
CA SER A 77 -0.16 -1.01 17.17
C SER A 77 -0.22 0.31 17.94
N GLY A 78 0.29 0.27 19.17
CA GLY A 78 0.24 1.41 20.10
C GLY A 78 -1.19 1.89 20.34
N LYS A 79 -1.44 3.19 20.18
CA LYS A 79 -2.77 3.80 20.32
C LYS A 79 -3.44 4.10 18.97
N TRP A 80 -2.97 3.52 17.87
CA TRP A 80 -3.42 3.92 16.54
C TRP A 80 -4.93 3.71 16.36
N GLY A 81 -5.45 2.53 16.67
CA GLY A 81 -6.88 2.23 16.56
C GLY A 81 -7.75 3.15 17.43
N GLN A 82 -7.29 3.47 18.64
CA GLN A 82 -8.01 4.36 19.55
C GLN A 82 -8.14 5.79 19.00
N ILE A 83 -7.10 6.28 18.31
CA ILE A 83 -7.05 7.66 17.80
C ILE A 83 -7.74 7.75 16.43
N TRP A 84 -7.50 6.80 15.53
CA TRP A 84 -7.80 6.98 14.10
C TRP A 84 -8.93 6.11 13.57
N LEU A 85 -9.27 4.97 14.21
CA LEU A 85 -10.22 4.00 13.64
C LEU A 85 -11.60 4.62 13.42
N LYS A 86 -12.12 5.38 14.39
CA LYS A 86 -13.40 6.10 14.26
C LYS A 86 -13.42 7.07 13.07
N GLY A 87 -12.28 7.67 12.75
CA GLY A 87 -12.15 8.54 11.58
C GLY A 87 -12.24 7.77 10.26
N VAL A 88 -11.65 6.57 10.23
CA VAL A 88 -11.69 5.66 9.07
C VAL A 88 -13.10 5.12 8.86
N GLU A 89 -13.80 4.72 9.92
CA GLU A 89 -15.17 4.21 9.86
C GLU A 89 -16.16 5.25 9.31
N LYS A 90 -15.93 6.54 9.56
CA LYS A 90 -16.72 7.64 8.99
C LYS A 90 -16.55 7.81 7.48
N MET A 91 -15.52 7.25 6.87
CA MET A 91 -15.30 7.35 5.41
C MET A 91 -16.28 6.48 4.63
N GLY A 92 -16.93 5.51 5.28
CA GLY A 92 -17.89 4.59 4.70
C GLY A 92 -17.63 3.15 5.12
N ASN A 93 -18.50 2.25 4.65
CA ASN A 93 -18.43 0.85 5.01
C ASN A 93 -17.14 0.21 4.52
N PHE A 94 -16.59 -0.65 5.36
CA PHE A 94 -15.53 -1.56 4.97
C PHE A 94 -16.05 -2.57 3.95
N SER A 95 -15.17 -3.01 3.06
CA SER A 95 -15.49 -4.00 2.05
C SER A 95 -14.31 -4.94 1.80
N MET A 96 -14.65 -6.15 1.37
CA MET A 96 -13.68 -7.14 0.95
C MET A 96 -13.16 -6.75 -0.42
N THR A 97 -11.85 -6.51 -0.51
CA THR A 97 -11.17 -6.23 -1.77
C THR A 97 -9.99 -7.15 -1.94
N ASN A 98 -9.80 -7.59 -3.18
CA ASN A 98 -8.72 -8.49 -3.57
C ASN A 98 -7.78 -7.77 -4.53
N TYR A 99 -6.51 -8.15 -4.49
CA TYR A 99 -5.60 -7.81 -5.57
C TYR A 99 -6.09 -8.48 -6.87
N PRO A 100 -5.92 -7.85 -8.05
CA PRO A 100 -6.40 -8.43 -9.30
C PRO A 100 -5.87 -9.85 -9.55
N GLU A 101 -6.78 -10.80 -9.76
CA GLU A 101 -6.47 -12.24 -9.93
C GLU A 101 -5.45 -12.48 -11.04
N LYS A 102 -5.57 -11.77 -12.17
CA LYS A 102 -4.63 -11.88 -13.29
C LYS A 102 -3.16 -11.59 -12.93
N TRP A 103 -2.91 -10.90 -11.83
CA TRP A 103 -1.57 -10.46 -11.45
C TRP A 103 -1.05 -11.08 -10.15
N ILE A 104 -1.91 -11.72 -9.36
CA ILE A 104 -1.54 -12.09 -8.00
C ILE A 104 -0.47 -13.19 -7.95
N ASP A 105 -0.54 -14.18 -8.83
CA ASP A 105 0.48 -15.26 -8.87
C ASP A 105 1.84 -14.74 -9.33
N ARG A 106 1.84 -13.82 -10.31
CA ARG A 106 3.07 -13.15 -10.78
C ARG A 106 3.67 -12.27 -9.69
N LEU A 107 2.85 -11.52 -8.96
CA LEU A 107 3.31 -10.75 -7.81
C LEU A 107 3.93 -11.66 -6.75
N ARG A 108 3.22 -12.73 -6.36
CA ARG A 108 3.67 -13.69 -5.34
C ARG A 108 5.03 -14.30 -5.69
N SER A 109 5.14 -14.85 -6.90
CA SER A 109 6.40 -15.47 -7.39
C SER A 109 7.56 -14.46 -7.45
N ASN A 110 7.31 -13.21 -7.85
CA ASN A 110 8.33 -12.17 -7.86
C ASN A 110 8.81 -11.82 -6.44
N VAL A 111 7.88 -11.67 -5.49
CA VAL A 111 8.22 -11.39 -4.09
C VAL A 111 9.01 -12.54 -3.49
N GLN A 112 8.58 -13.79 -3.68
CA GLN A 112 9.30 -14.98 -3.21
C GLN A 112 10.72 -15.03 -3.77
N ARG A 113 10.90 -14.81 -5.10
CA ARG A 113 12.22 -14.77 -5.71
C ARG A 113 13.10 -13.66 -5.15
N ARG A 114 12.55 -12.47 -4.92
CA ARG A 114 13.31 -11.34 -4.39
C ARG A 114 13.73 -11.57 -2.94
N VAL A 115 12.83 -12.04 -2.08
CA VAL A 115 13.15 -12.38 -0.69
C VAL A 115 14.23 -13.45 -0.65
N HIS A 116 14.10 -14.50 -1.47
CA HIS A 116 15.12 -15.55 -1.56
C HIS A 116 16.47 -15.03 -2.06
N TYR A 117 16.48 -14.17 -3.07
CA TYR A 117 17.72 -13.56 -3.54
C TYR A 117 18.45 -12.75 -2.45
N VAL A 118 17.70 -12.02 -1.61
CA VAL A 118 18.29 -11.16 -0.56
C VAL A 118 18.73 -11.96 0.66
N TYR A 119 17.92 -12.92 1.11
CA TYR A 119 18.11 -13.60 2.40
C TYR A 119 18.47 -15.09 2.28
N GLY A 120 18.27 -15.71 1.11
CA GLY A 120 18.40 -17.15 0.92
C GLY A 120 19.82 -17.68 0.80
N SER A 121 20.83 -16.80 0.73
CA SER A 121 22.25 -17.15 0.70
C SER A 121 22.97 -16.91 2.04
N GLN A 122 22.24 -16.60 3.12
CA GLN A 122 22.83 -16.35 4.46
C GLN A 122 23.03 -17.61 5.31
N HIS A 123 23.11 -18.80 4.70
CA HIS A 123 23.30 -20.07 5.40
C HIS A 123 24.35 -20.94 4.72
#